data_AF-A0A2P4SCL4-F1
#
_entry.id   AF-A0A2P4SCL4-F1
#
_cell.length_a   1.000
_cell.length_b   1.000
_cell.length_c   1.000
_cell.angle_alpha   90.00
_cell.angle_beta   90.00
_cell.angle_gamma   90.00
#
_symmetry.space_group_name_H-M   'P 1'
#
loop_
_entity.id
_entity.type
_entity.pdbx_description
1 polymer ?
#
loop_
_entity_poly.entity_id
_entity_poly.type
_entity_poly.pdbx_seq_one_letter_code
_entity_poly.pdbx_strand_id
1 'polypeptide(L)'
;SRLADFHANCQASFQSLTSCPGDNYQACLGSYTGLIGFDMTPNYVDASTTSITISPWCSCKGSGNLEEECEKFLRDFTENPC
;
A
#
# COMPACT_ATOMS: atom_id res chain seq x y z
N SER A 1 -4.29 -13.69 6.46
CA SER A 1 -2.99 -13.73 5.75
C SER A 1 -2.46 -12.30 5.65
N ARG A 2 -1.13 -12.08 5.47
CA ARG A 2 -0.52 -10.75 5.62
C ARG A 2 -1.01 -9.69 4.64
N LEU A 3 -1.15 -10.02 3.35
CA LEU A 3 -1.64 -9.09 2.34
C LEU A 3 -3.10 -8.65 2.57
N ALA A 4 -3.96 -9.60 2.98
CA ALA A 4 -5.34 -9.29 3.32
C ALA A 4 -5.46 -8.37 4.56
N ASP A 5 -4.57 -8.56 5.54
CA ASP A 5 -4.50 -7.71 6.74
C ASP A 5 -4.06 -6.28 6.38
N PHE A 6 -3.10 -6.12 5.46
CA PHE A 6 -2.72 -4.82 4.90
C PHE A 6 -3.90 -4.12 4.21
N HIS A 7 -4.61 -4.79 3.30
CA HIS A 7 -5.78 -4.19 2.65
C HIS A 7 -6.90 -3.85 3.65
N ALA A 8 -7.11 -4.65 4.71
CA ALA A 8 -8.14 -4.36 5.70
C ALA A 8 -7.84 -3.10 6.54
N ASN A 9 -6.57 -2.88 6.89
CA ASN A 9 -6.18 -1.82 7.83
C ASN A 9 -5.61 -0.57 7.17
N CYS A 10 -5.15 -0.64 5.91
CA CYS A 10 -4.56 0.48 5.19
C CYS A 10 -5.38 0.95 3.98
N GLN A 11 -6.50 0.30 3.64
CA GLN A 11 -7.30 0.76 2.50
C GLN A 11 -7.86 2.17 2.76
N ALA A 12 -7.57 3.08 1.85
CA ALA A 12 -8.01 4.46 1.93
C ALA A 12 -9.54 4.59 2.06
N SER A 13 -9.98 5.41 3.00
CA SER A 13 -11.41 5.65 3.29
C SER A 13 -11.74 7.14 3.31
N PHE A 14 -12.60 7.55 2.37
CA PHE A 14 -13.12 8.93 2.28
C PHE A 14 -14.06 9.35 3.42
N GLN A 15 -14.41 8.41 4.31
CA GLN A 15 -15.31 8.67 5.44
C GLN A 15 -14.56 9.04 6.73
N SER A 16 -13.24 8.83 6.74
CA SER A 16 -12.38 9.07 7.91
C SER A 16 -11.64 10.40 7.76
N LEU A 17 -11.30 11.05 8.88
CA LEU A 17 -10.55 12.31 8.86
C LEU A 17 -9.11 12.10 8.40
N THR A 18 -8.57 10.93 8.72
CA THR A 18 -7.17 10.55 8.45
C THR A 18 -7.01 9.80 7.13
N SER A 19 -8.10 9.51 6.42
CA SER A 19 -8.14 8.56 5.30
C SER A 19 -7.86 7.10 5.69
N CYS A 20 -7.58 6.78 6.97
CA CYS A 20 -7.46 5.40 7.45
C CYS A 20 -8.76 4.80 8.01
N PRO A 21 -8.96 3.47 7.86
CA PRO A 21 -10.03 2.76 8.55
C PRO A 21 -10.01 2.99 10.06
N GLY A 22 -11.11 3.53 10.60
CA GLY A 22 -11.26 3.80 12.03
C GLY A 22 -10.26 4.80 12.62
N ASP A 23 -9.65 5.65 11.78
CA ASP A 23 -8.61 6.61 12.16
C ASP A 23 -7.44 5.95 12.93
N ASN A 24 -7.11 4.70 12.59
CA ASN A 24 -6.17 3.87 13.33
C ASN A 24 -4.84 3.67 12.58
N TYR A 25 -3.95 4.65 12.69
CA TYR A 25 -2.60 4.59 12.12
C TYR A 25 -1.78 3.37 12.59
N GLN A 26 -1.96 2.94 13.84
CA GLN A 26 -1.19 1.83 14.40
C GLN A 26 -1.57 0.49 13.75
N ALA A 27 -2.85 0.29 13.43
CA ALA A 27 -3.30 -0.90 12.71
C ALA A 27 -2.71 -0.95 11.29
N CYS A 28 -2.72 0.18 10.56
CA CYS A 28 -2.10 0.22 9.24
C CYS A 28 -0.59 -0.02 9.32
N LEU A 29 0.13 0.68 10.22
CA LEU A 29 1.58 0.51 10.38
C LEU A 29 1.97 -0.92 10.76
N GLY A 30 1.20 -1.56 11.65
CA GLY A 30 1.39 -2.97 12.02
C GLY A 30 1.17 -3.92 10.84
N SER A 31 0.17 -3.66 10.02
CA SER A 31 -0.12 -4.48 8.84
C SER A 31 0.92 -4.30 7.73
N TYR A 32 1.37 -3.06 7.50
CA TYR A 32 2.48 -2.72 6.59
C TYR A 32 3.77 -3.44 6.99
N THR A 33 4.20 -3.30 8.25
CA THR A 33 5.43 -3.96 8.75
C THR A 33 5.31 -5.48 8.70
N GLY A 34 4.10 -6.03 8.82
CA GLY A 34 3.82 -7.45 8.67
C GLY A 34 4.05 -8.03 7.27
N LEU A 35 4.22 -7.19 6.24
CA LEU A 35 4.58 -7.61 4.88
C LEU A 35 6.09 -7.84 4.69
N ILE A 36 6.92 -7.28 5.58
CA ILE A 36 8.38 -7.37 5.46
C ILE A 36 8.82 -8.82 5.69
N GLY A 37 9.58 -9.36 4.73
CA GLY A 37 10.06 -10.74 4.74
C GLY A 37 9.24 -11.72 3.89
N PHE A 38 8.28 -11.23 3.09
CA PHE A 38 7.50 -12.01 2.13
C PHE A 38 7.69 -11.51 0.69
N ASP A 39 7.13 -12.20 -0.30
CA ASP A 39 7.24 -11.83 -1.72
C ASP A 39 6.74 -10.41 -2.02
N MET A 40 5.73 -9.95 -1.26
CA MET A 40 5.16 -8.60 -1.36
C MET A 40 5.80 -7.60 -0.38
N THR A 41 7.09 -7.75 -0.04
CA THR A 41 7.80 -6.83 0.85
C THR A 41 7.86 -5.42 0.23
N PRO A 42 7.26 -4.40 0.86
CA PRO A 42 7.38 -3.01 0.40
C PRO A 42 8.67 -2.36 0.92
N ASN A 43 9.18 -1.37 0.20
CA ASN A 43 10.26 -0.49 0.66
C ASN A 43 10.11 0.91 0.02
N TYR A 44 10.89 1.88 0.50
CA TYR A 44 11.03 3.17 -0.17
C TYR A 44 11.58 3.00 -1.59
N VAL A 45 10.97 3.68 -2.56
CA VAL A 45 11.36 3.58 -3.98
C VAL A 45 12.61 4.39 -4.31
N ASP A 46 12.88 5.43 -3.53
CA ASP A 46 14.03 6.32 -3.69
C ASP A 46 14.49 6.88 -2.32
N ALA A 47 15.43 7.84 -2.36
CA ALA A 47 15.97 8.51 -1.18
C ALA A 47 15.41 9.93 -0.99
N SER A 48 14.22 10.23 -1.52
CA SER A 48 13.54 11.52 -1.34
C SER A 48 13.21 11.76 0.14
N THR A 49 13.46 12.98 0.61
CA THR A 49 13.16 13.37 2.01
C THR A 49 11.82 14.08 2.18
N THR A 50 11.11 14.37 1.08
CA THR A 50 9.86 15.16 1.09
C THR A 50 8.69 14.39 0.50
N SER A 51 8.93 13.61 -0.56
CA SER A 51 7.95 12.68 -1.12
C SER A 51 8.25 11.28 -0.61
N ILE A 52 7.39 10.76 0.26
CA ILE A 52 7.47 9.38 0.74
C ILE A 52 6.64 8.52 -0.20
N THR A 53 7.30 7.61 -0.92
CA THR A 53 6.63 6.65 -1.79
C THR A 53 7.18 5.26 -1.49
N ILE A 54 6.27 4.33 -1.23
CA ILE A 54 6.58 2.93 -0.97
C ILE A 54 5.99 2.06 -2.07
N SER A 55 6.67 0.97 -2.42
CA SER A 55 6.10 -0.05 -3.28
C SER A 55 6.72 -1.42 -3.00
N PRO A 56 6.01 -2.51 -3.32
CA PRO A 56 6.67 -3.80 -3.54
C PRO A 56 7.60 -3.72 -4.77
N TRP A 57 8.49 -4.71 -4.92
CA TRP A 57 9.39 -4.82 -6.07
C TRP A 57 8.68 -5.43 -7.28
N CYS A 58 7.73 -4.70 -7.86
CA CYS A 58 7.01 -5.11 -9.06
C CYS A 58 6.63 -3.91 -9.94
N SER A 59 6.04 -4.19 -11.11
CA SER A 59 5.48 -3.16 -12.00
C SER A 59 4.28 -3.73 -12.76
N CYS A 60 3.48 -2.86 -13.37
CA CYS A 60 2.33 -3.26 -14.20
C CYS A 60 2.68 -3.51 -15.68
N LYS A 61 3.97 -3.58 -16.02
CA LYS A 61 4.38 -3.92 -17.38
C LYS A 61 4.01 -5.38 -17.68
N GLY A 62 3.30 -5.58 -18.79
CA GLY A 62 2.88 -6.91 -19.24
C GLY A 62 1.54 -7.39 -18.66
N SER A 63 0.80 -6.54 -17.95
CA SER A 63 -0.52 -6.88 -17.39
C SER A 63 -1.61 -7.08 -18.44
N GLY A 64 -1.46 -6.52 -19.66
CA GLY A 64 -2.43 -6.66 -20.74
C GLY A 64 -3.80 -6.09 -20.35
N ASN A 65 -4.85 -6.90 -20.46
CA ASN A 65 -6.21 -6.49 -20.10
C ASN A 65 -6.43 -6.29 -18.59
N LEU A 66 -5.43 -6.58 -17.75
CA LEU A 66 -5.46 -6.37 -16.30
C LEU A 66 -4.62 -5.16 -15.86
N GLU A 67 -4.20 -4.30 -16.78
CA GLU A 67 -3.39 -3.11 -16.46
C GLU A 67 -4.07 -2.22 -15.42
N GLU A 68 -5.36 -1.91 -15.58
CA GLU A 68 -6.12 -1.10 -14.63
C GLU A 68 -6.18 -1.73 -13.23
N GLU A 69 -6.41 -3.04 -13.15
CA GLU A 69 -6.45 -3.77 -11.88
C GLU A 69 -5.08 -3.80 -11.20
N CYS A 70 -4.02 -4.00 -11.98
CA CYS A 70 -2.66 -3.95 -11.46
C CYS A 70 -2.31 -2.55 -10.94
N GLU A 71 -2.62 -1.49 -11.69
CA GLU A 71 -2.33 -0.13 -11.24
C GLU A 71 -3.13 0.23 -9.99
N LYS A 72 -4.40 -0.21 -9.91
CA LYS A 72 -5.21 -0.04 -8.71
C LYS A 72 -4.56 -0.72 -7.51
N PHE A 73 -4.09 -1.96 -7.67
CA PHE A 73 -3.35 -2.66 -6.62
C PHE A 73 -2.07 -1.91 -6.22
N LEU A 74 -1.30 -1.39 -7.18
CA LEU A 74 -0.05 -0.70 -6.88
C LEU A 74 -0.29 0.66 -6.20
N ARG A 75 -1.40 1.34 -6.54
CA ARG A 75 -1.83 2.60 -5.90
C ARG A 75 -2.15 2.45 -4.41
N ASP A 76 -2.55 1.26 -3.95
CA ASP A 76 -2.71 0.98 -2.51
C ASP A 76 -1.39 1.12 -1.72
N PHE A 77 -0.24 1.10 -2.41
CA PHE A 77 1.08 1.37 -1.85
C PHE A 77 1.61 2.75 -2.22
N THR A 78 1.53 3.13 -3.50
CA THR A 78 2.23 4.33 -4.02
C THR A 78 1.44 5.63 -3.85
N GLU A 79 0.10 5.55 -3.78
CA GLU A 79 -0.82 6.70 -3.80
C GLU A 79 -1.89 6.58 -2.69
N ASN A 80 -1.49 6.09 -1.51
CA ASN A 80 -2.41 5.84 -0.41
C ASN A 80 -2.39 6.98 0.62
N PRO A 81 -3.52 7.68 0.84
CA PRO A 81 -3.59 8.80 1.78
C PRO A 81 -3.72 8.43 3.28
N CYS A 82 -3.88 7.16 3.66
CA CYS A 82 -4.09 6.70 5.05
C CYS A 82 -2.86 6.88 6.01
#